data_AF-X1I1C8-F1
#
_entry.id   AF-X1I1C8-F1
#
_cell.length_a   1.000
_cell.length_b   1.000
_cell.length_c   1.000
_cell.angle_alpha   90.00
_cell.angle_beta   90.00
_cell.angle_gamma   90.00
#
_symmetry.space_group_name_H-M   'P 1'
#
loop_
_entity.id
_entity.type
_entity.pdbx_description
1 polymer ?
#
loop_
_entity_poly.entity_id
_entity_poly.type
_entity_poly.pdbx_seq_one_letter_code
_entity_poly.pdbx_strand_id
1 'polypeptide(L)'
;MPVTSGVGKVLDDIGVIGHHWHSRWRVYPQDVTSSITLVAAAVANTFGDWVLIIPLNTVPFDFDIVGFVVEEADTTLTTYFIQLGYNTINAEPGTNQELGERRFRIAETPIKNASEILKIQSQEVPANGTVWGRLKTSGGASEEVELSVVLDRHLDVEHEVPIYAAFPW
;
A
#
# COMPACT_ATOMS: atom_id res chain seq x y z
N MET A 1 -5.38 -55.78 4.15
CA MET A 1 -5.72 -54.34 4.20
C MET A 1 -4.49 -53.57 3.78
N PRO A 2 -4.55 -52.69 2.75
CA PRO A 2 -3.38 -51.91 2.36
C PRO A 2 -3.24 -50.72 3.32
N VAL A 3 -2.04 -50.56 3.88
CA VAL A 3 -1.65 -49.39 4.67
C VAL A 3 -1.37 -48.26 3.68
N THR A 4 -2.26 -47.28 3.59
CA THR A 4 -2.00 -46.05 2.84
C THR A 4 -0.92 -45.26 3.56
N SER A 5 0.25 -45.13 2.92
CA SER A 5 1.41 -44.44 3.47
C SER A 5 1.08 -42.98 3.80
N GLY A 6 1.38 -42.55 5.03
CA GLY A 6 1.12 -41.19 5.53
C GLY A 6 1.78 -40.05 4.75
N VAL A 7 2.67 -40.36 3.80
CA VAL A 7 3.32 -39.38 2.91
C VAL A 7 2.31 -38.73 1.95
N GLY A 8 1.28 -39.44 1.50
CA GLY A 8 0.26 -38.89 0.60
C GLY A 8 -0.59 -37.79 1.26
N LYS A 9 -0.96 -37.99 2.54
CA LYS A 9 -1.71 -36.97 3.31
C LYS A 9 -0.90 -35.71 3.57
N VAL A 10 0.41 -35.84 3.81
CA VAL A 10 1.30 -34.70 4.04
C VAL A 10 1.52 -33.89 2.75
N LEU A 11 1.60 -34.55 1.59
CA LEU A 11 1.72 -33.86 0.30
C LEU A 11 0.41 -33.19 -0.13
N ASP A 12 -0.74 -33.82 0.12
CA ASP A 12 -2.05 -33.20 -0.07
C ASP A 12 -2.24 -31.98 0.86
N ASP A 13 -1.84 -32.09 2.14
CA ASP A 13 -1.89 -30.96 3.09
C ASP A 13 -0.91 -29.84 2.71
N ILE A 14 0.31 -30.12 2.25
CA ILE A 14 1.26 -29.10 1.80
C ILE A 14 0.78 -28.43 0.50
N GLY A 15 0.16 -29.20 -0.41
CA GLY A 15 -0.48 -28.67 -1.60
C GLY A 15 -1.60 -27.70 -1.25
N VAL A 16 -2.44 -28.02 -0.28
CA VAL A 16 -3.48 -27.12 0.25
C VAL A 16 -2.86 -25.89 0.93
N ILE A 17 -1.84 -26.05 1.77
CA ILE A 17 -1.20 -24.93 2.48
C ILE A 17 -0.50 -23.96 1.52
N GLY A 18 0.05 -24.43 0.40
CA GLY A 18 0.78 -23.60 -0.56
C GLY A 18 -0.06 -23.01 -1.71
N HIS A 19 -1.24 -23.58 -2.00
CA HIS A 19 -2.01 -23.25 -3.21
C HIS A 19 -3.09 -22.17 -3.00
N HIS A 20 -3.39 -21.77 -1.76
CA HIS A 20 -4.50 -20.85 -1.48
C HIS A 20 -4.13 -19.37 -1.36
N TRP A 21 -2.85 -18.98 -1.47
CA TRP A 21 -2.46 -17.57 -1.36
C TRP A 21 -2.25 -16.95 -2.72
N HIS A 22 -3.37 -16.61 -3.37
CA HIS A 22 -3.34 -15.76 -4.54
C HIS A 22 -3.63 -14.32 -4.10
N SER A 23 -2.85 -13.41 -4.65
CA SER A 23 -3.03 -11.99 -4.36
C SER A 23 -3.09 -11.21 -5.67
N ARG A 24 -3.92 -10.16 -5.69
CA ARG A 24 -4.11 -9.30 -6.86
C ARG A 24 -3.77 -7.88 -6.47
N TRP A 25 -2.85 -7.29 -7.21
CA TRP A 25 -2.40 -5.92 -6.97
C TRP A 25 -3.15 -4.90 -7.82
N ARG A 26 -3.40 -3.73 -7.24
CA ARG A 26 -3.99 -2.59 -7.93
C ARG A 26 -3.32 -1.29 -7.47
N VAL A 27 -3.24 -0.30 -8.35
CA VAL A 27 -2.68 1.03 -8.02
C VAL A 27 -3.82 2.02 -7.76
N TYR A 28 -3.67 2.91 -6.79
CA TYR A 28 -4.59 4.03 -6.57
C TYR A 28 -3.82 5.36 -6.58
N PRO A 29 -4.29 6.39 -7.30
CA PRO A 29 -5.53 6.40 -8.09
C PRO A 29 -5.39 5.59 -9.40
N GLN A 30 -6.53 5.32 -10.04
CA GLN A 30 -6.57 4.64 -11.34
C GLN A 30 -6.47 5.60 -12.52
N ASP A 31 -6.78 6.88 -12.30
CA ASP A 31 -6.57 7.94 -13.28
C ASP A 31 -5.08 8.25 -13.37
N VAL A 32 -4.48 7.94 -14.51
CA VAL A 32 -3.04 8.13 -14.79
C VAL A 32 -2.60 9.59 -14.82
N THR A 33 -3.55 10.53 -14.75
CA THR A 33 -3.28 11.97 -14.65
C THR A 33 -3.41 12.50 -13.23
N SER A 34 -3.77 11.64 -12.26
CA SER A 34 -3.92 12.00 -10.86
C SER A 34 -2.81 11.37 -10.03
N SER A 35 -2.31 12.14 -9.07
CA SER A 35 -1.38 11.70 -8.03
C SER A 35 -1.85 12.21 -6.67
N ILE A 36 -1.31 11.65 -5.58
CA ILE A 36 -1.51 12.19 -4.24
C ILE A 36 -0.27 12.97 -3.84
N THR A 37 -0.43 14.25 -3.53
CA THR A 37 0.64 15.10 -3.00
C THR A 37 0.70 15.01 -1.48
N LEU A 38 1.84 14.58 -0.94
CA LEU A 38 2.16 14.68 0.48
C LEU A 38 3.16 15.82 0.70
N VAL A 39 2.89 16.64 1.72
CA VAL A 39 3.73 17.79 2.07
C VAL A 39 4.40 17.53 3.40
N ALA A 40 5.71 17.70 3.46
CA ALA A 40 6.44 17.67 4.72
C ALA A 40 6.36 19.02 5.43
N ALA A 41 6.42 18.99 6.77
CA ALA A 41 6.52 20.23 7.53
C ALA A 41 7.79 21.00 7.17
N ALA A 42 7.74 22.33 7.24
CA ALA A 42 8.89 23.21 7.01
C ALA A 42 10.00 23.09 8.08
N VAL A 43 9.90 22.11 8.99
CA VAL A 43 10.88 21.79 10.03
C VAL A 43 11.40 20.38 9.78
N ALA A 44 12.72 20.25 9.67
CA ALA A 44 13.36 18.96 9.43
C ALA A 44 12.93 17.90 10.45
N ASN A 45 12.72 16.67 9.95
CA ASN A 45 12.30 15.50 10.73
C ASN A 45 10.98 15.67 11.50
N THR A 46 10.12 16.60 11.08
CA THR A 46 8.75 16.74 11.58
C THR A 46 7.78 16.32 10.50
N PHE A 47 6.76 15.52 10.86
CA PHE A 47 5.70 15.16 9.91
C PHE A 47 4.86 16.39 9.59
N GLY A 48 4.51 16.52 8.31
CA GLY A 48 3.40 17.38 7.89
C GLY A 48 2.05 16.78 8.28
N ASP A 49 0.99 17.43 7.80
CA ASP A 49 -0.38 17.03 8.09
C ASP A 49 -0.74 15.70 7.41
N TRP A 50 -1.77 15.04 7.92
CA TRP A 50 -2.35 13.87 7.28
C TRP A 50 -3.11 14.29 6.02
N VAL A 51 -2.81 13.62 4.91
CA VAL A 51 -3.51 13.78 3.63
C VAL A 51 -4.30 12.51 3.35
N LEU A 52 -5.57 12.68 2.98
CA LEU A 52 -6.43 11.58 2.57
C LEU A 52 -5.96 11.04 1.22
N ILE A 53 -5.56 9.77 1.18
CA ILE A 53 -5.15 9.05 -0.02
C ILE A 53 -6.36 8.35 -0.64
N ILE A 54 -6.93 7.39 0.10
CA ILE A 54 -8.10 6.61 -0.35
C ILE A 54 -9.31 7.08 0.44
N PRO A 55 -10.33 7.66 -0.20
CA PRO A 55 -11.57 8.07 0.45
C PRO A 55 -12.39 6.90 1.00
N LEU A 56 -13.25 7.21 1.97
CA LEU A 56 -14.16 6.24 2.57
C LEU A 56 -15.09 5.64 1.50
N ASN A 57 -15.40 4.34 1.60
CA ASN A 57 -16.20 3.61 0.61
C ASN A 57 -15.60 3.70 -0.81
N THR A 58 -14.28 3.66 -0.97
CA THR A 58 -13.65 3.50 -2.31
C THR A 58 -13.35 2.05 -2.62
N VAL A 59 -12.90 1.29 -1.62
CA VAL A 59 -12.48 -0.11 -1.77
C VAL A 59 -13.43 -1.00 -0.97
N PRO A 60 -14.22 -1.89 -1.59
CA PRO A 60 -15.31 -2.61 -0.93
C PRO A 60 -14.93 -3.94 -0.28
N PHE A 61 -13.65 -4.24 -0.18
CA PHE A 61 -13.09 -5.46 0.41
C PHE A 61 -11.92 -5.11 1.32
N ASP A 62 -11.53 -6.02 2.19
CA ASP A 62 -10.34 -5.86 3.04
C ASP A 62 -9.06 -5.95 2.18
N PHE A 63 -8.08 -5.11 2.45
CA PHE A 63 -6.89 -4.97 1.61
C PHE A 63 -5.66 -4.53 2.39
N ASP A 64 -4.49 -4.83 1.85
CA ASP A 64 -3.21 -4.32 2.34
C ASP A 64 -2.67 -3.24 1.41
N ILE A 65 -1.87 -2.31 1.94
CA ILE A 65 -0.96 -1.48 1.15
C ILE A 65 0.39 -2.18 1.10
N VAL A 66 0.77 -2.62 -0.10
CA VAL A 66 2.02 -3.36 -0.34
C VAL A 66 3.15 -2.51 -0.91
N GLY A 67 2.85 -1.28 -1.30
CA GLY A 67 3.87 -0.33 -1.71
C GLY A 67 3.30 1.00 -2.15
N PHE A 68 4.19 1.88 -2.56
CA PHE A 68 3.85 3.12 -3.25
C PHE A 68 4.84 3.38 -4.37
N VAL A 69 4.40 4.12 -5.36
CA VAL A 69 5.19 4.61 -6.49
C VAL A 69 5.35 6.10 -6.28
N VAL A 70 6.58 6.60 -6.36
CA VAL A 70 6.83 8.04 -6.35
C VAL A 70 6.81 8.53 -7.78
N GLU A 71 5.92 9.46 -8.08
CA GLU A 71 5.72 10.01 -9.41
C GLU A 71 6.53 11.30 -9.60
N GLU A 72 6.53 12.15 -8.57
CA GLU A 72 7.29 13.38 -8.51
C GLU A 72 7.76 13.62 -7.07
N ALA A 73 8.91 14.25 -6.91
CA ALA A 73 9.40 14.71 -5.63
C ALA A 73 10.26 15.94 -5.84
N ASP A 74 10.30 16.81 -4.84
CA ASP A 74 11.19 17.96 -4.88
C ASP A 74 12.66 17.56 -5.10
N THR A 75 13.37 18.39 -5.86
CA THR A 75 14.71 18.09 -6.38
C THR A 75 15.84 18.24 -5.35
N THR A 76 15.49 18.60 -4.11
CA THR A 76 16.45 18.63 -3.02
C THR A 76 16.79 17.18 -2.69
N LEU A 77 18.08 16.81 -2.72
CA LEU A 77 18.56 15.43 -2.50
C LEU A 77 18.39 14.98 -1.03
N THR A 78 17.20 15.15 -0.46
CA THR A 78 16.82 14.86 0.90
C THR A 78 16.35 13.41 1.05
N THR A 79 16.32 12.96 2.29
CA THR A 79 15.75 11.68 2.65
C THR A 79 14.32 11.90 3.10
N TYR A 80 13.40 11.14 2.53
CA TYR A 80 11.98 11.17 2.84
C TYR A 80 11.63 10.02 3.78
N PHE A 81 10.63 10.27 4.62
CA PHE A 81 10.05 9.27 5.49
C PHE A 81 8.53 9.43 5.44
N ILE A 82 7.87 8.43 4.87
CA ILE A 82 6.41 8.37 4.78
C ILE A 82 5.86 7.51 5.90
N GLN A 83 4.73 7.93 6.44
CA GLN A 83 3.89 7.13 7.30
C GLN A 83 2.49 7.03 6.70
N LEU A 84 1.95 5.82 6.70
CA LEU A 84 0.59 5.54 6.29
C LEU A 84 -0.26 5.20 7.51
N GLY A 85 -1.55 5.53 7.43
CA GLY A 85 -2.54 5.14 8.43
C GLY A 85 -3.88 4.90 7.78
N TYR A 86 -4.81 4.31 8.53
CA TYR A 86 -6.16 4.06 8.08
C TYR A 86 -7.18 4.59 9.08
N ASN A 87 -8.43 4.65 8.66
CA ASN A 87 -9.55 4.84 9.58
C ASN A 87 -10.83 4.24 9.01
N THR A 88 -11.71 3.70 9.85
CA THR A 88 -13.01 3.13 9.43
C THR A 88 -14.11 4.19 9.29
N ILE A 89 -13.80 5.43 9.65
CA ILE A 89 -14.63 6.61 9.44
C ILE A 89 -13.83 7.67 8.67
N ASN A 90 -14.52 8.70 8.18
CA ASN A 90 -13.87 9.81 7.47
C ASN A 90 -13.18 10.78 8.45
N ALA A 91 -12.07 10.34 9.05
CA ALA A 91 -11.25 11.11 9.97
C ALA A 91 -9.79 10.65 9.89
N GLU A 92 -8.86 11.52 10.32
CA GLU A 92 -7.43 11.20 10.37
C GLU A 92 -7.15 9.95 11.23
N PRO A 93 -6.07 9.21 10.97
CA PRO A 93 -5.69 8.05 11.77
C PRO A 93 -5.31 8.43 13.20
N GLY A 94 -5.83 7.68 14.18
CA GLY A 94 -5.37 7.71 15.55
C GLY A 94 -4.10 6.87 15.75
N THR A 95 -3.53 6.93 16.96
CA THR A 95 -2.26 6.25 17.32
C THR A 95 -2.22 4.75 17.03
N ASN A 96 -3.36 4.06 17.11
CA ASN A 96 -3.44 2.61 16.88
C ASN A 96 -3.83 2.25 15.43
N GLN A 97 -3.92 3.24 14.55
CA GLN A 97 -4.36 3.06 13.17
C GLN A 97 -3.22 3.35 12.18
N GLU A 98 -1.97 3.29 12.66
CA GLU A 98 -0.78 3.38 11.82
C GLU A 98 -0.59 2.06 11.05
N LEU A 99 -0.53 2.17 9.73
CA LEU A 99 -0.41 1.02 8.84
C LEU A 99 1.04 0.58 8.68
N GLY A 100 1.93 1.55 8.57
CA GLY A 100 3.35 1.29 8.36
C GLY A 100 4.11 2.54 7.97
N GLU A 101 5.43 2.40 7.93
CA GLU A 101 6.36 3.46 7.65
C GLU A 101 7.43 3.01 6.67
N ARG A 102 7.93 3.95 5.85
CA ARG A 102 9.08 3.68 4.98
C ARG A 102 9.95 4.91 4.82
N ARG A 103 11.26 4.67 4.87
CA ARG A 103 12.27 5.67 4.50
C ARG A 103 12.75 5.41 3.07
N PHE A 104 12.84 6.46 2.27
CA PHE A 104 13.40 6.39 0.92
C PHE A 104 14.21 7.66 0.61
N ARG A 105 15.06 7.56 -0.40
CA ARG A 105 15.85 8.68 -0.91
C ARG A 105 15.79 8.65 -2.42
N ILE A 106 15.65 9.81 -3.02
CA ILE A 106 15.70 9.98 -4.45
C ILE A 106 17.00 10.69 -4.80
N ALA A 107 17.83 10.03 -5.61
CA ALA A 107 19.22 10.41 -5.80
C ALA A 107 19.46 11.35 -6.98
N GLU A 108 18.60 11.40 -8.00
CA GLU A 108 18.73 12.28 -9.18
C GLU A 108 17.46 12.26 -10.06
N THR A 109 17.06 13.41 -10.62
CA THR A 109 15.96 13.54 -11.60
C THR A 109 16.45 13.30 -13.04
N PRO A 110 15.61 12.77 -13.95
CA PRO A 110 14.16 12.65 -13.83
C PRO A 110 13.72 11.37 -13.10
N ILE A 111 12.91 11.53 -12.05
CA ILE A 111 12.14 10.45 -11.41
C ILE A 111 11.11 9.86 -12.38
N LYS A 112 10.81 10.58 -13.48
CA LYS A 112 9.88 10.14 -14.54
C LYS A 112 10.11 8.72 -15.08
N ASN A 113 11.27 8.11 -14.84
CA ASN A 113 11.56 6.72 -15.22
C ASN A 113 11.98 5.80 -14.06
N ALA A 114 11.94 6.27 -12.80
CA ALA A 114 12.19 5.45 -11.62
C ALA A 114 10.87 4.79 -11.16
N SER A 115 10.29 3.97 -12.03
CA SER A 115 8.98 3.32 -11.85
C SER A 115 9.03 2.13 -10.86
N GLU A 116 9.83 2.23 -9.79
CA GLU A 116 9.97 1.13 -8.84
C GLU A 116 8.95 1.25 -7.70
N ILE A 117 8.24 0.14 -7.45
CA ILE A 117 7.35 0.03 -6.30
C ILE A 117 8.20 -0.01 -5.03
N LEU A 118 8.08 1.03 -4.21
CA LEU A 118 8.67 1.07 -2.88
C LEU A 118 7.81 0.24 -1.94
N LYS A 119 8.23 -1.02 -1.74
CA LYS A 119 7.48 -2.00 -0.94
C LYS A 119 7.28 -1.53 0.51
N ILE A 120 6.04 -1.58 0.98
CA ILE A 120 5.68 -1.50 2.40
C ILE A 120 4.89 -2.76 2.75
N GLN A 121 4.93 -3.22 3.99
CA GLN A 121 4.01 -4.26 4.43
C GLN A 121 3.13 -3.60 5.48
N SER A 122 1.93 -3.19 5.08
CA SER A 122 0.97 -2.65 6.02
C SER A 122 0.27 -3.75 6.80
N GLN A 123 -0.45 -3.34 7.84
CA GLN A 123 -1.56 -4.10 8.38
C GLN A 123 -2.75 -4.07 7.40
N GLU A 124 -3.71 -4.97 7.61
CA GLU A 124 -4.95 -5.03 6.83
C GLU A 124 -5.82 -3.80 7.11
N VAL A 125 -6.30 -3.18 6.03
CA VAL A 125 -7.29 -2.11 6.04
C VAL A 125 -8.67 -2.73 5.84
N PRO A 126 -9.63 -2.50 6.77
CA PRO A 126 -10.98 -2.98 6.59
C PRO A 126 -11.67 -2.37 5.36
N ALA A 127 -12.55 -3.15 4.74
CA ALA A 127 -13.40 -2.74 3.65
C ALA A 127 -14.10 -1.41 3.93
N ASN A 128 -14.16 -0.57 2.90
CA ASN A 128 -14.71 0.78 2.92
C ASN A 128 -13.99 1.76 3.85
N GLY A 129 -12.82 1.40 4.40
CA GLY A 129 -11.97 2.29 5.18
C GLY A 129 -11.35 3.41 4.34
N THR A 130 -10.76 4.37 5.05
CA THR A 130 -9.90 5.42 4.50
C THR A 130 -8.44 5.04 4.63
N VAL A 131 -7.61 5.54 3.71
CA VAL A 131 -6.14 5.50 3.84
C VAL A 131 -5.61 6.91 3.80
N TRP A 132 -4.66 7.20 4.67
CA TRP A 132 -4.03 8.50 4.83
C TRP A 132 -2.51 8.36 4.78
N GLY A 133 -1.84 9.41 4.35
CA GLY A 133 -0.39 9.51 4.35
C GLY A 133 0.08 10.82 4.93
N ARG A 134 1.27 10.79 5.53
CA ARG A 134 2.01 12.00 5.90
C ARG A 134 3.50 11.81 5.66
N LEU A 135 4.19 12.91 5.45
CA LEU A 135 5.58 12.94 5.03
C LEU A 135 6.41 13.76 6.00
N LYS A 136 7.66 13.36 6.24
CA LYS A 136 8.71 14.21 6.78
C LYS A 136 9.97 14.05 5.96
N THR A 137 10.81 15.08 5.94
CA THR A 137 12.10 15.01 5.23
C THR A 137 13.26 15.36 6.15
N SER A 138 14.47 15.02 5.70
CA SER A 138 15.70 15.50 6.33
C SER A 138 15.99 16.97 6.02
N GLY A 139 15.29 17.56 5.04
CA GLY A 139 15.40 18.96 4.65
C GLY A 139 14.76 19.88 5.68
N GLY A 140 15.30 21.08 5.85
CA GLY A 140 14.72 22.12 6.70
C GLY A 140 13.74 23.04 5.97
N ALA A 141 13.15 22.56 4.87
CA ALA A 141 12.21 23.28 4.02
C ALA A 141 10.97 22.42 3.80
N SER A 142 9.84 23.06 3.49
CA SER A 142 8.64 22.35 3.04
C SER A 142 8.98 21.69 1.71
N GLU A 143 8.75 20.39 1.63
CA GLU A 143 9.03 19.58 0.45
C GLU A 143 7.81 18.70 0.13
N GLU A 144 7.53 18.53 -1.15
CA GLU A 144 6.38 17.79 -1.66
C GLU A 144 6.82 16.51 -2.37
N VAL A 145 5.99 15.48 -2.25
CA VAL A 145 6.11 14.23 -2.97
C VAL A 145 4.74 13.83 -3.51
N GLU A 146 4.67 13.61 -4.81
CA GLU A 146 3.54 13.01 -5.48
C GLU A 146 3.69 11.50 -5.56
N LEU A 147 2.64 10.77 -5.19
CA LEU A 147 2.66 9.31 -5.16
C LEU A 147 1.35 8.67 -5.59
N SER A 148 1.48 7.40 -5.94
CA SER A 148 0.41 6.42 -6.06
C SER A 148 0.64 5.28 -5.06
N VAL A 149 -0.41 4.69 -4.51
CA VAL A 149 -0.31 3.54 -3.60
C VAL A 149 -0.67 2.24 -4.30
N VAL A 150 -0.03 1.14 -3.92
CA VAL A 150 -0.29 -0.21 -4.43
C VAL A 150 -1.02 -1.00 -3.36
N LEU A 151 -2.23 -1.41 -3.68
CA LEU A 151 -3.10 -2.23 -2.86
C LEU A 151 -2.89 -3.70 -3.23
N ASP A 152 -2.98 -4.58 -2.24
CA ASP A 152 -3.09 -6.02 -2.44
C ASP A 152 -4.38 -6.53 -1.80
N ARG A 153 -5.05 -7.42 -2.49
CA ARG A 153 -6.22 -8.14 -1.98
C ARG A 153 -5.89 -9.62 -1.89
N HIS A 154 -6.11 -10.19 -0.70
CA HIS A 154 -6.10 -11.63 -0.51
C HIS A 154 -7.31 -12.29 -1.20
N LEU A 155 -7.05 -13.35 -1.98
CA LEU A 155 -8.09 -14.13 -2.65
C LEU A 155 -7.98 -15.61 -2.29
N ASP A 156 -8.99 -16.11 -1.59
CA ASP A 156 -9.17 -17.55 -1.40
C ASP A 156 -9.62 -18.18 -2.72
N VAL A 157 -8.73 -18.95 -3.34
CA VAL A 157 -9.06 -19.69 -4.57
C VAL A 157 -9.76 -20.98 -4.18
N GLU A 158 -11.08 -20.94 -4.08
CA GLU A 158 -11.89 -22.16 -3.93
C GLU A 158 -12.42 -22.69 -5.27
N HIS A 159 -12.31 -21.95 -6.39
CA HIS A 159 -12.80 -22.40 -7.70
C HIS A 159 -12.05 -21.78 -8.91
N GLU A 160 -11.81 -22.58 -9.96
CA GLU A 160 -11.31 -22.16 -11.30
C GLU A 160 -12.32 -21.32 -12.13
N VAL A 161 -13.33 -20.73 -11.49
CA VAL A 161 -14.34 -19.90 -12.13
C VAL A 161 -14.06 -18.43 -11.79
N PRO A 162 -14.16 -17.47 -12.73
CA PRO A 162 -14.11 -16.05 -12.39
C PRO A 162 -15.33 -15.70 -11.52
N ILE A 163 -15.22 -15.83 -10.20
CA ILE A 163 -16.31 -15.51 -9.25
C ILE A 163 -16.52 -13.99 -9.15
N TYR A 164 -15.50 -13.19 -9.46
CA TYR A 164 -15.56 -11.74 -9.35
C TYR A 164 -15.55 -11.09 -10.74
N ALA A 165 -16.46 -10.14 -10.97
CA ALA A 165 -16.38 -9.21 -12.10
C ALA A 165 -15.00 -8.52 -12.11
N ALA A 166 -14.56 -8.02 -13.28
CA ALA A 166 -13.37 -7.19 -13.37
C ALA A 166 -13.39 -6.16 -12.23
N PHE A 167 -12.33 -6.17 -11.40
CA PHE A 167 -12.16 -5.43 -10.14
C PHE A 167 -13.04 -4.17 -10.10
N PRO A 168 -14.27 -4.26 -9.56
CA PRO A 168 -15.10 -3.09 -9.49
C PRO A 168 -14.44 -2.24 -8.39
N TRP A 169 -14.09 -0.99 -8.75
CA TRP A 169 -13.57 0.10 -7.92
C TRP A 169 -12.20 -0.18 -7.25
#